data_AF-Q4T339-F1
#
_entry.id   AF-Q4T339-F1
#
_cell.length_a   1.000
_cell.length_b   1.000
_cell.length_c   1.000
_cell.angle_alpha   90.00
_cell.angle_beta   90.00
_cell.angle_gamma   90.00
#
_symmetry.space_group_name_H-M   'P 1'
#
loop_
_entity.id
_entity.type
_entity.pdbx_description
1 polymer ?
#
loop_
_entity_poly.entity_id
_entity_poly.type
_entity_poly.pdbx_seq_one_letter_code
_entity_poly.pdbx_strand_id
1 'polypeptide(L)'
;YPTMPPQLAWLFATRAVFLYPELLPCVSLDPALFCPRRSSAFTPAEDCLLVLGLRNMEGSVDPAKLVSQFLLRKTLVQVRRRILQCCRPGFPDNVVKAYRYQRVLWPMSLACRRIDPAEQRPPVEREERLLPLWLA
;
A
#
# COMPACT_ATOMS: atom_id res chain seq x y z
N TYR A 1 15.97 -12.40 9.03
CA TYR A 1 16.05 -11.21 8.16
C TYR A 1 15.54 -11.55 6.77
N PRO A 2 14.85 -10.65 6.04
CA PRO A 2 14.44 -10.93 4.67
C PRO A 2 15.68 -11.27 3.84
N THR A 3 15.65 -12.41 3.17
CA THR A 3 16.68 -12.80 2.21
C THR A 3 16.55 -11.93 0.98
N MET A 4 17.58 -11.14 0.71
CA MET A 4 17.65 -10.26 -0.45
C MET A 4 18.99 -10.50 -1.15
N PRO A 5 19.01 -10.60 -2.49
CA PRO A 5 20.27 -10.68 -3.24
C PRO A 5 21.18 -9.50 -2.87
N PRO A 6 22.49 -9.71 -2.61
CA PRO A 6 23.38 -8.65 -2.15
C PRO A 6 23.40 -7.40 -3.04
N GLN A 7 23.34 -7.60 -4.37
CA GLN A 7 23.32 -6.51 -5.34
C GLN A 7 22.04 -5.67 -5.20
N LEU A 8 20.91 -6.30 -4.90
CA LEU A 8 19.64 -5.63 -4.73
C LEU A 8 19.58 -4.87 -3.41
N ALA A 9 20.10 -5.47 -2.33
CA ALA A 9 20.25 -4.80 -1.04
C ALA A 9 21.14 -3.56 -1.16
N TRP A 10 22.27 -3.67 -1.88
CA TRP A 10 23.15 -2.55 -2.17
C TRP A 10 22.44 -1.43 -2.94
N LEU A 11 21.64 -1.76 -3.96
CA LEU A 11 20.85 -0.78 -4.71
C LEU A 11 19.85 -0.04 -3.81
N PHE A 12 19.09 -0.77 -3.00
CA PHE A 12 18.13 -0.17 -2.07
C PHE A 12 18.82 0.72 -1.04
N ALA A 13 19.97 0.29 -0.51
CA ALA A 13 20.68 1.02 0.53
C ALA A 13 21.35 2.31 0.02
N THR A 14 21.88 2.31 -1.21
CA THR A 14 22.81 3.35 -1.69
C THR A 14 22.25 4.28 -2.76
N ARG A 15 21.10 3.96 -3.37
CA ARG A 15 20.53 4.82 -4.43
C ARG A 15 19.56 5.81 -3.82
N ALA A 16 19.83 7.10 -4.03
CA ALA A 16 19.00 8.21 -3.56
C ALA A 16 17.58 8.24 -4.17
N VAL A 17 17.28 7.40 -5.18
CA VAL A 17 15.92 7.18 -5.68
C VAL A 17 15.02 6.51 -4.64
N PHE A 18 15.60 5.71 -3.73
CA PHE A 18 14.89 5.11 -2.61
C PHE A 18 14.86 6.09 -1.45
N LEU A 19 14.11 7.18 -1.61
CA LEU A 19 14.10 8.30 -0.68
C LEU A 19 13.63 7.95 0.75
N TYR A 20 12.76 6.95 0.87
CA TYR A 20 12.06 6.60 2.11
C TYR A 20 12.51 5.23 2.62
N PRO A 21 13.43 5.16 3.61
CA PRO A 21 13.83 3.91 4.26
C PRO A 21 12.64 3.08 4.76
N GLU A 22 11.60 3.75 5.25
CA GLU A 22 10.39 3.13 5.81
C GLU A 22 9.58 2.34 4.77
N LEU A 23 9.78 2.62 3.48
CA LEU A 23 9.16 1.92 2.36
C LEU A 23 10.05 0.84 1.76
N LEU A 24 11.26 0.66 2.27
CA LEU A 24 12.13 -0.40 1.80
C LEU A 24 11.52 -1.78 2.08
N PRO A 25 11.84 -2.79 1.27
CA PRO A 25 11.25 -4.11 1.42
C PRO A 25 11.54 -4.72 2.80
N CYS A 26 10.48 -5.07 3.52
CA CYS A 26 10.56 -5.85 4.77
C CYS A 26 10.31 -7.35 4.55
N VAL A 27 10.23 -7.80 3.29
CA VAL A 27 9.97 -9.18 2.89
C VAL A 27 11.11 -9.71 2.04
N SER A 28 11.27 -11.04 2.02
CA SER A 28 12.22 -11.68 1.10
C SER A 28 11.89 -11.31 -0.34
N LEU A 29 12.91 -10.93 -1.11
CA LEU A 29 12.82 -10.71 -2.55
C LEU A 29 13.49 -11.82 -3.35
N ASP A 30 13.96 -12.87 -2.67
CA ASP A 30 14.37 -14.10 -3.34
C ASP A 30 13.16 -14.71 -4.07
N PRO A 31 13.18 -14.86 -5.41
CA PRO A 31 12.09 -15.47 -6.16
C PRO A 31 11.71 -16.86 -5.68
N ALA A 32 12.66 -17.64 -5.14
CA ALA A 32 12.40 -18.98 -4.59
C ALA A 32 11.62 -18.94 -3.26
N LEU A 33 11.74 -17.85 -2.52
CA LEU A 33 11.07 -17.64 -1.23
C LEU A 33 9.88 -16.66 -1.33
N PHE A 34 9.68 -16.07 -2.50
CA PHE A 34 8.57 -15.17 -2.75
C PHE A 34 7.26 -15.96 -2.78
N CYS A 35 6.53 -15.93 -1.67
CA CYS A 35 5.14 -16.34 -1.63
C CYS A 35 4.27 -15.13 -2.02
N PRO A 36 3.57 -15.14 -3.17
CA PRO A 36 2.61 -14.11 -3.49
C PRO A 36 1.63 -14.01 -2.34
N ARG A 37 1.52 -12.84 -1.69
CA ARG A 37 0.57 -12.62 -0.60
C ARG A 37 -0.85 -12.84 -1.13
N ARG A 38 -1.37 -14.07 -0.99
CA ARG A 38 -2.78 -14.41 -1.18
C ARG A 38 -3.58 -14.03 0.06
N SER A 39 -3.27 -12.87 0.66
CA SER A 39 -4.01 -12.41 1.83
C SER A 39 -5.40 -11.95 1.39
N SER A 40 -6.42 -12.54 2.00
CA SER A 40 -7.80 -12.09 1.87
C SER A 40 -8.07 -10.81 2.66
N ALA A 41 -7.19 -10.45 3.61
CA ALA A 41 -7.33 -9.26 4.43
C ALA A 41 -7.02 -8.01 3.63
N PHE A 42 -7.83 -6.97 3.86
CA PHE A 42 -7.61 -5.64 3.30
C PHE A 42 -6.85 -4.79 4.32
N THR A 43 -5.81 -4.12 3.85
CA THR A 43 -5.10 -3.10 4.61
C THR A 43 -5.86 -1.76 4.55
N PRO A 44 -5.63 -0.84 5.50
CA PRO A 44 -6.20 0.51 5.43
C PRO A 44 -5.84 1.25 4.13
N ALA A 45 -4.62 1.03 3.60
CA ALA A 45 -4.19 1.59 2.33
C ALA A 45 -4.96 0.99 1.14
N GLU A 46 -5.22 -0.33 1.14
CA GLU A 46 -6.07 -0.97 0.13
C GLU A 46 -7.52 -0.47 0.19
N ASP A 47 -8.07 -0.18 1.38
CA ASP A 47 -9.41 0.44 1.50
C ASP A 47 -9.42 1.87 0.94
N CYS A 48 -8.37 2.65 1.16
CA CYS A 48 -8.25 3.98 0.57
C CYS A 48 -8.13 3.90 -0.96
N LEU A 49 -7.31 2.99 -1.48
CA LEU A 49 -7.18 2.73 -2.93
C LEU A 49 -8.49 2.23 -3.54
N LEU A 50 -9.23 1.38 -2.83
CA LEU A 50 -10.55 0.92 -3.23
C LEU A 50 -11.49 2.11 -3.46
N VAL A 51 -11.58 2.99 -2.47
CA VAL A 51 -12.45 4.17 -2.53
C VAL A 51 -12.03 5.14 -3.64
N LEU A 52 -10.73 5.44 -3.74
CA LEU A 52 -10.19 6.30 -4.80
C LEU A 52 -10.47 5.74 -6.18
N GLY A 53 -10.27 4.43 -6.35
CA GLY A 53 -10.57 3.72 -7.58
C GLY A 53 -12.04 3.77 -7.96
N LEU A 54 -12.94 3.49 -7.00
CA LEU A 54 -14.38 3.57 -7.24
C LEU A 54 -14.84 4.98 -7.64
N ARG A 55 -14.22 6.03 -7.09
CA ARG A 55 -14.48 7.42 -7.49
C ARG A 55 -13.96 7.73 -8.89
N ASN A 56 -12.70 7.41 -9.17
CA ASN A 56 -12.08 7.76 -10.45
C ASN A 56 -12.65 6.98 -11.63
N MET A 57 -13.19 5.79 -11.37
CA MET A 57 -13.81 4.92 -12.38
C MET A 57 -15.33 5.05 -12.41
N GLU A 58 -15.89 6.06 -11.75
CA GLU A 58 -17.32 6.36 -11.77
C GLU A 58 -17.78 6.60 -13.22
N GLY A 59 -18.94 6.03 -13.59
CA GLY A 59 -19.44 6.03 -14.96
C GLY A 59 -18.94 4.90 -15.85
N SER A 60 -17.96 4.10 -15.40
CA SER A 60 -17.62 2.85 -16.08
C SER A 60 -18.67 1.76 -15.83
N VAL A 61 -18.66 0.72 -16.68
CA VAL A 61 -19.63 -0.40 -16.62
C VAL A 61 -19.54 -1.18 -15.30
N ASP A 62 -18.33 -1.39 -14.76
CA ASP A 62 -18.12 -2.10 -13.50
C ASP A 62 -16.87 -1.55 -12.78
N PRO A 63 -17.01 -0.44 -12.03
CA PRO A 63 -15.88 0.18 -11.33
C PRO A 63 -15.16 -0.80 -10.39
N ALA A 64 -15.91 -1.68 -9.71
CA ALA A 64 -15.34 -2.66 -8.78
C ALA A 64 -14.44 -3.68 -9.50
N LYS A 65 -14.78 -4.06 -10.74
CA LYS A 65 -13.95 -4.93 -11.58
C LYS A 65 -12.67 -4.23 -11.99
N LEU A 66 -12.74 -2.97 -12.41
CA LEU A 66 -11.56 -2.20 -12.79
C LEU A 66 -10.61 -2.01 -11.58
N VAL A 67 -11.14 -1.68 -10.40
CA VAL A 67 -10.34 -1.60 -9.18
C VAL A 67 -9.65 -2.94 -8.86
N SER A 68 -10.38 -4.05 -8.97
CA SER A 68 -9.84 -5.39 -8.76
C SER A 68 -8.75 -5.78 -9.76
N GLN A 69 -8.80 -5.28 -11.00
CA GLN A 69 -7.83 -5.63 -12.03
C GLN A 69 -6.60 -4.74 -12.01
N PHE A 70 -6.77 -3.45 -11.73
CA PHE A 70 -5.73 -2.44 -11.94
C PHE A 70 -5.11 -1.89 -10.66
N LEU A 71 -5.85 -1.87 -9.55
CA LEU A 71 -5.37 -1.20 -8.32
C LEU A 71 -5.08 -2.18 -7.19
N LEU A 72 -5.86 -3.24 -7.09
CA LEU A 72 -5.78 -4.17 -5.97
C LEU A 72 -5.36 -5.55 -6.44
N ARG A 73 -4.51 -6.23 -5.67
CA ARG A 73 -4.22 -7.66 -5.87
C ARG A 73 -5.31 -8.53 -5.20
N LYS A 74 -6.58 -8.18 -5.46
CA LYS A 74 -7.78 -8.80 -4.88
C LYS A 74 -8.74 -9.19 -6.00
N THR A 75 -9.48 -10.29 -5.84
CA THR A 75 -10.50 -10.68 -6.83
C THR A 75 -11.73 -9.79 -6.72
N LEU A 76 -12.52 -9.69 -7.79
CA LEU A 76 -13.77 -8.92 -7.81
C LEU A 76 -14.71 -9.34 -6.67
N VAL A 77 -14.77 -10.64 -6.38
CA VAL A 77 -15.57 -11.19 -5.27
C VAL A 77 -15.07 -10.67 -3.92
N GLN A 78 -13.75 -10.63 -3.69
CA GLN A 78 -13.16 -10.09 -2.46
C GLN A 78 -13.44 -8.59 -2.32
N VAL A 79 -13.32 -7.82 -3.40
CA VAL A 79 -13.60 -6.38 -3.41
C VAL A 79 -15.07 -6.11 -3.05
N ARG A 80 -16.01 -6.76 -3.74
CA ARG A 80 -17.46 -6.60 -3.45
C ARG A 80 -17.79 -7.02 -2.03
N ARG A 81 -17.22 -8.15 -1.56
CA ARG A 81 -17.38 -8.60 -0.17
C ARG A 81 -16.86 -7.57 0.83
N ARG A 82 -15.69 -6.97 0.58
CA ARG A 82 -15.11 -5.94 1.45
C ARG A 82 -16.03 -4.73 1.57
N ILE A 83 -16.55 -4.23 0.44
CA ILE A 83 -17.50 -3.10 0.42
C ILE A 83 -18.71 -3.41 1.31
N LEU A 84 -19.31 -4.60 1.15
CA LEU A 84 -20.46 -5.02 1.94
C LEU A 84 -20.11 -5.15 3.43
N GLN A 85 -18.96 -5.73 3.77
CA GLN A 85 -18.50 -5.90 5.15
C GLN A 85 -18.31 -4.55 5.86
N CYS A 86 -17.62 -3.62 5.21
CA CYS A 86 -17.38 -2.27 5.74
C CYS A 86 -18.66 -1.46 5.98
N CYS A 87 -19.76 -1.82 5.29
CA CYS A 87 -21.05 -1.14 5.37
C CYS A 87 -22.08 -1.88 6.24
N ARG A 88 -21.71 -2.97 6.93
CA ARG A 88 -22.65 -3.70 7.79
C ARG A 88 -23.10 -2.83 8.98
N PRO A 89 -24.36 -2.95 9.43
CA PRO A 89 -24.79 -2.36 10.69
C PRO A 89 -23.88 -2.80 11.85
N GLY A 90 -23.51 -1.86 12.72
CA GLY A 90 -22.59 -2.10 13.84
C GLY A 90 -21.10 -2.14 13.46
N PHE A 91 -20.73 -2.07 12.18
CA PHE A 91 -19.33 -1.93 11.79
C PHE A 91 -18.86 -0.48 12.01
N PRO A 92 -17.68 -0.25 12.61
CA PRO A 92 -17.13 1.08 12.85
C PRO A 92 -17.04 1.91 11.56
N ASP A 93 -17.14 3.23 11.71
CA ASP A 93 -16.99 4.12 10.57
C ASP A 93 -15.60 4.00 9.96
N ASN A 94 -15.57 4.02 8.64
CA ASN A 94 -14.38 3.78 7.84
C ASN A 94 -14.53 4.45 6.48
N VAL A 95 -13.41 4.57 5.77
CA VAL A 95 -13.32 5.28 4.47
C VAL A 95 -14.29 4.72 3.43
N VAL A 96 -14.53 3.40 3.42
CA VAL A 96 -15.43 2.74 2.46
C VAL A 96 -16.88 3.09 2.77
N LYS A 97 -17.27 3.03 4.04
CA LYS A 97 -18.63 3.37 4.51
C LYS A 97 -18.94 4.85 4.29
N ALA A 98 -17.99 5.74 4.62
CA ALA A 98 -18.11 7.17 4.39
C ALA A 98 -18.32 7.48 2.90
N TYR A 99 -17.52 6.89 2.01
CA TYR A 99 -17.70 7.07 0.58
C TYR A 99 -19.03 6.48 0.07
N ARG A 100 -19.41 5.28 0.52
CA ARG A 100 -20.61 4.60 0.03
C ARG A 100 -21.92 5.30 0.38
N TYR A 101 -21.99 5.94 1.55
CA TYR A 101 -23.22 6.59 2.03
C TYR A 101 -23.18 8.11 1.94
N GLN A 102 -22.04 8.73 2.19
CA GLN A 102 -21.89 10.20 2.23
C GLN A 102 -21.18 10.76 1.00
N ARG A 103 -20.58 9.90 0.16
CA ARG A 103 -19.79 10.29 -1.03
C ARG A 103 -18.59 11.16 -0.69
N VAL A 104 -18.10 11.06 0.53
CA VAL A 104 -16.92 11.78 1.03
C VAL A 104 -15.68 10.90 0.96
N LEU A 105 -14.57 11.48 0.49
CA LEU A 105 -13.25 10.89 0.64
C LEU A 105 -12.60 11.37 1.93
N TRP A 106 -12.19 10.44 2.77
CA TRP A 106 -11.35 10.78 3.91
C TRP A 106 -9.89 10.97 3.48
N PRO A 107 -9.15 11.88 4.14
CA PRO A 107 -7.72 12.03 3.87
C PRO A 107 -6.98 10.71 4.12
N MET A 108 -6.10 10.34 3.19
CA MET A 108 -5.19 9.22 3.40
C MET A 108 -4.05 9.70 4.29
N SER A 109 -3.79 8.98 5.39
CA SER A 109 -2.62 9.24 6.23
C SER A 109 -1.35 9.10 5.41
N LEU A 110 -0.43 10.04 5.55
CA LEU A 110 0.88 9.96 4.91
C LEU A 110 1.64 8.78 5.50
N ALA A 111 2.11 7.87 4.65
CA ALA A 111 2.92 6.73 5.08
C ALA A 111 4.33 7.15 5.52
N CYS A 112 4.85 8.23 4.94
CA CYS A 112 6.19 8.75 5.20
C CYS A 112 6.16 10.27 5.32
N ARG A 113 7.15 10.83 6.00
CA ARG A 113 7.37 12.29 6.03
C ARG A 113 7.61 12.81 4.61
N ARG A 114 7.37 14.09 4.36
CA ARG A 114 7.83 14.69 3.09
C ARG A 114 9.33 14.92 3.15
N ILE A 115 10.03 14.68 2.04
CA ILE A 115 11.45 14.97 1.89
C ILE A 115 11.59 16.20 1.01
N ASP A 116 12.34 17.18 1.51
CA ASP A 116 12.80 18.30 0.68
C ASP A 116 13.76 17.76 -0.40
N PRO A 117 13.59 18.15 -1.67
CA PRO A 117 14.53 17.79 -2.74
C PRO A 117 16.01 18.06 -2.39
N ALA A 118 16.31 19.11 -1.62
CA ALA A 118 17.66 19.42 -1.16
C ALA A 118 18.20 18.42 -0.10
N GLU A 119 17.31 17.71 0.60
CA GLU A 119 17.65 16.68 1.58
C GLU A 119 17.68 15.26 0.99
N GLN A 120 17.61 15.13 -0.35
CA GLN A 120 17.69 13.84 -1.03
C GLN A 120 19.03 13.18 -0.77
N ARG A 121 18.99 12.11 0.01
CA ARG A 121 20.13 11.25 0.32
C ARG A 121 19.68 9.78 0.37
N PRO A 122 20.57 8.83 0.07
CA PRO A 122 20.25 7.41 0.07
C PRO A 122 19.86 6.89 1.46
N PRO A 123 19.16 5.73 1.54
CA PRO A 123 18.72 5.17 2.81
C PRO A 123 19.83 4.99 3.85
N VAL A 124 21.01 4.51 3.46
CA VAL A 124 22.12 4.26 4.39
C VAL A 124 22.63 5.53 5.11
N GLU A 125 22.35 6.72 4.56
CA GLU A 125 22.71 8.01 5.16
C GLU A 125 21.59 8.62 6.02
N ARG A 126 20.51 7.85 6.29
CA ARG A 126 19.36 8.29 7.09
C ARG A 126 19.49 7.83 8.54
N GLU A 127 18.65 8.40 9.39
CA GLU A 127 18.58 8.04 10.80
C GLU A 127 18.30 6.55 10.99
N GLU A 128 19.11 5.87 11.82
CA GLU A 128 19.06 4.43 12.06
C GLU A 128 17.66 3.93 12.46
N ARG A 129 16.93 4.72 13.25
CA ARG A 129 15.55 4.42 13.67
C ARG A 129 14.54 4.29 12.52
N LEU A 130 14.86 4.82 11.33
CA LEU A 130 14.02 4.74 10.13
C LEU A 130 14.42 3.56 9.23
N LEU A 131 15.61 2.99 9.46
CA LEU A 131 16.13 1.92 8.61
C LEU A 131 15.34 0.63 8.87
N PRO A 132 15.02 -0.13 7.82
CA PRO A 132 14.51 -1.47 8.03
C PRO A 132 15.59 -2.29 8.75
N LEU A 133 15.17 -3.23 9.58
CA LEU A 133 16.08 -3.99 10.43
C LEU A 133 17.26 -4.66 9.66
N TRP A 134 17.12 -4.98 8.36
CA TRP A 134 18.19 -5.59 7.57
C TRP A 134 19.29 -4.61 7.13
N LEU A 135 19.01 -3.31 7.25
CA LEU A 135 19.89 -2.20 6.89
C LEU A 135 20.35 -1.41 8.12
N ALA A 136 19.66 -1.56 9.26
CA ALA A 136 20.04 -1.01 10.55
C ALA A 136 21.31 -1.68 11.10
#